data_AF-A0A2V3HVU7-F1
#
_entry.id   AF-A0A2V3HVU7-F1
#
_cell.length_a   1.000
_cell.length_b   1.000
_cell.length_c   1.000
_cell.angle_alpha   90.00
_cell.angle_beta   90.00
_cell.angle_gamma   90.00
#
_symmetry.space_group_name_H-M   'P 1'
#
loop_
_entity.id
_entity.type
_entity.pdbx_description
1 polymer ?
#
loop_
_entity_poly.entity_id
_entity_poly.type
_entity_poly.pdbx_seq_one_letter_code
_entity_poly.pdbx_strand_id
1 'polypeptide(L)' 'MEQKCQDCDATMKILDDVVIGEIISCPDCGNEFEVKKIDSNTVTLSPAESVGEDWGE' A
#
# COMPACT_ATOMS: atom_id res chain seq x y z
N MET A 1 12.84 0.16 -2.39
CA MET A 1 12.87 -0.30 -0.98
C MET A 1 11.94 -1.52 -0.73
N GLU A 2 11.94 -2.13 0.46
CA GLU A 2 11.13 -3.32 0.80
C GLU A 2 10.25 -3.04 2.04
N GLN A 3 9.01 -3.53 2.04
CA GLN A 3 8.10 -3.48 3.19
C GLN A 3 7.34 -4.79 3.39
N LYS A 4 6.90 -5.04 4.62
CA LYS A 4 6.06 -6.22 4.91
C LYS A 4 4.58 -5.87 4.70
N CYS A 5 3.85 -6.79 4.08
CA CYS A 5 2.40 -6.73 4.07
C CYS A 5 1.87 -6.86 5.50
N GLN A 6 1.01 -5.94 5.93
CA GLN A 6 0.40 -5.95 7.25
C GLN A 6 -0.67 -7.04 7.43
N ASP A 7 -1.05 -7.74 6.35
CA ASP A 7 -2.12 -8.75 6.34
C ASP A 7 -1.58 -10.18 6.23
N CYS A 8 -0.58 -10.41 5.37
CA CYS A 8 -0.03 -11.75 5.12
C CYS A 8 1.48 -11.89 5.37
N ASP A 9 2.13 -10.85 5.92
CA ASP A 9 3.58 -10.80 6.19
C ASP A 9 4.51 -10.97 4.97
N ALA A 10 3.96 -11.02 3.75
CA ALA A 10 4.74 -11.13 2.52
C ALA A 10 5.62 -9.89 2.28
N THR A 11 6.79 -10.11 1.67
CA THR A 11 7.70 -9.01 1.30
C THR A 11 7.20 -8.31 0.03
N MET A 12 6.80 -7.05 0.17
CA MET A 12 6.40 -6.17 -0.92
C MET A 12 7.58 -5.30 -1.35
N LYS A 13 7.84 -5.26 -2.66
CA LYS A 13 8.82 -4.35 -3.25
C LYS A 13 8.16 -3.01 -3.54
N ILE A 14 8.71 -1.96 -2.95
CA ILE A 14 8.26 -0.58 -3.14
C ILE A 14 9.27 0.11 -4.04
N LEU A 15 8.80 0.72 -5.14
CA LEU A 15 9.66 1.46 -6.06
C LEU A 15 10.22 2.70 -5.37
N ASP A 16 11.43 3.12 -5.75
CA ASP A 16 12.06 4.33 -5.20
C ASP A 16 11.40 5.63 -5.69
N ASP A 17 10.60 5.56 -6.76
CA ASP A 17 9.81 6.68 -7.31
C ASP A 17 8.37 6.74 -6.75
N VAL A 18 8.05 5.92 -5.74
CA VAL A 18 6.74 5.91 -5.09
C VAL A 18 6.35 7.30 -4.58
N VAL A 19 5.07 7.64 -4.68
CA VAL A 19 4.52 8.92 -4.20
C VAL A 19 3.44 8.72 -3.13
N ILE A 20 3.21 9.73 -2.30
CA ILE A 20 2.11 9.73 -1.33
C ILE A 20 0.78 9.69 -2.09
N GLY A 21 -0.13 8.80 -1.68
CA GLY A 21 -1.39 8.51 -2.35
C GLY A 21 -1.30 7.41 -3.40
N GLU A 22 -0.12 6.86 -3.68
CA GLU A 22 0.01 5.71 -4.58
C GLU A 22 -0.54 4.43 -3.93
N ILE A 23 -1.19 3.59 -4.74
CA ILE A 23 -1.72 2.29 -4.34
C ILE A 23 -0.69 1.21 -4.66
N ILE A 24 -0.30 0.46 -3.63
CA ILE A 24 0.61 -0.67 -3.68
C ILE A 24 -0.17 -1.95 -3.41
N SER A 25 -0.20 -2.86 -4.37
CA SER A 25 -0.85 -4.16 -4.23
C SER A 25 0.12 -5.21 -3.70
N CYS A 26 -0.30 -6.00 -2.72
CA CYS A 26 0.47 -7.14 -2.26
C CYS A 26 0.45 -8.26 -3.30
N PRO A 27 1.61 -8.76 -3.78
CA PRO A 27 1.66 -9.81 -4.79
C PRO A 27 1.22 -11.20 -4.28
N ASP A 28 1.14 -11.39 -2.96
CA ASP A 28 0.77 -12.66 -2.33
C ASP A 28 -0.73 -12.74 -2.00
N CYS A 29 -1.25 -11.80 -1.21
CA CYS A 29 -2.66 -11.83 -0.78
C CYS A 29 -3.60 -10.98 -1.66
N GLY A 30 -3.06 -10.12 -2.53
CA GLY A 30 -3.85 -9.25 -3.40
C GLY A 30 -4.42 -8.00 -2.73
N ASN A 31 -4.23 -7.82 -1.42
CA ASN A 31 -4.69 -6.60 -0.74
C ASN A 31 -3.96 -5.35 -1.21
N GLU A 32 -4.68 -4.25 -1.24
CA GLU A 32 -4.20 -2.96 -1.69
C GLU A 32 -3.90 -2.05 -0.50
N PHE A 33 -2.81 -1.27 -0.60
CA PHE A 33 -2.37 -0.36 0.44
C PHE A 33 -2.04 1.01 -0.16
N GLU A 34 -2.50 2.08 0.46
CA GLU A 34 -2.14 3.44 0.08
C GLU A 34 -0.91 3.93 0.85
N VAL A 35 0.00 4.60 0.14
CA VAL A 35 1.17 5.26 0.71
C VAL A 35 0.74 6.54 1.43
N LYS A 36 0.78 6.54 2.76
CA LYS A 36 0.44 7.72 3.58
C LYS A 36 1.62 8.65 3.81
N LYS A 37 2.84 8.10 3.87
CA LYS A 37 4.05 8.88 4.15
C LYS A 37 5.29 8.20 3.58
N ILE A 38 6.23 9.01 3.10
CA ILE A 38 7.54 8.58 2.64
C ILE A 38 8.58 9.33 3.49
N ASP A 39 9.35 8.59 4.27
CA ASP A 39 10.55 9.05 4.96
C ASP A 39 11.77 8.46 4.25
N SER A 40 12.96 9.06 4.41
CA SER A 40 14.17 8.79 3.59
C SER A 40 14.45 7.33 3.24
N ASN A 41 14.09 6.37 4.10
CA ASN A 41 14.27 4.94 3.84
C ASN A 41 13.07 4.06 4.21
N THR A 42 11.92 4.66 4.51
CA THR A 42 10.74 3.96 5.03
C THR A 42 9.47 4.54 4.45
N VAL A 43 8.55 3.69 4.00
CA VAL A 43 7.18 4.09 3.65
C VAL A 43 6.20 3.63 4.71
N THR A 44 5.22 4.49 5.00
CA THR A 44 4.07 4.14 5.82
C THR A 44 2.91 3.81 4.90
N LEU A 45 2.38 2.59 5.03
CA LEU A 45 1.26 2.08 4.26
C LEU A 45 0.02 2.00 5.15
N SER A 46 -1.14 2.34 4.62
CA SER A 46 -2.44 2.05 5.24
C SER A 46 -3.26 1.20 4.28
N PRO A 47 -4.19 0.36 4.76
CA PRO A 47 -5.12 -0.34 3.87
C PRO A 47 -5.76 0.69 2.94
N ALA A 48 -5.68 0.44 1.63
CA ALA A 48 -6.39 1.26 0.67
C ALA A 48 -7.88 1.12 0.99
N GLU A 49 -8.62 2.21 0.94
CA GLU A 49 -10.07 2.10 0.98
C GLU A 49 -10.47 1.26 -0.24
N SER A 50 -10.93 0.04 0.01
CA SER A 50 -11.77 -0.64 -0.97
C SER A 50 -12.89 0.35 -1.24
N VAL A 51 -13.06 0.74 -2.51
CA VAL A 51 -14.27 1.42 -2.98
C VAL A 51 -15.43 0.62 -2.42
N GLY A 52 -15.94 1.04 -1.27
CA GLY A 52 -17.13 0.46 -0.68
C GLY A 52 -18.21 0.60 -1.72
N GLU A 53 -19.14 -0.33 -1.77
CA GLU A 53 -20.30 -0.32 -2.67
C GLU A 53 -21.25 0.89 -2.45
N ASP A 54 -20.75 1.98 -1.89
CA ASP A 54 -21.42 3.23 -1.53
C ASP A 54 -20.68 4.43 -2.17
N TRP A 55 -20.12 4.24 -3.37
CA TRP A 55 -19.87 5.37 -4.26
C TRP A 55 -21.20 5.86 -4.81
N GLY A 56 -21.94 6.59 -3.96
CA GLY A 56 -22.99 7.53 -4.30
C GLY A 56 -24.15 7.00 -5.13
N GLU A 57 -25.32 6.91 -4.50
CA GLU A 57 -26.54 7.37 -5.16
C GLU A 57 -26.55 8.90 -5.26
#